data_AF-A0A847P3L5-F1
#
_entry.id   AF-A0A847P3L5-F1
#
_cell.length_a   1.000
_cell.length_b   1.000
_cell.length_c   1.000
_cell.angle_alpha   90.00
_cell.angle_beta   90.00
_cell.angle_gamma   90.00
#
_symmetry.space_group_name_H-M   'P 1'
#
loop_
_entity.id
_entity.type
_entity.pdbx_description
1 polymer ?
#
loop_
_entity_poly.entity_id
_entity_poly.type
_entity_poly.pdbx_seq_one_letter_code
_entity_poly.pdbx_strand_id
1 'polypeptide(L)'
;MTKVTVIIYESDEALIERYITELSHTSFEINTRVAHDLHSFLDFIREFKPQLVLMSSRIAGLGEVLLGLRQNHPIPAPLILIGELEREEDFRFSIKNGAYDYVSLEKIYRLSNSSSNAIDYHLLKRTQR
;
A
#
# COMPACT_ATOMS: atom_id res chain seq x y z
N MET A 1 7.62 -4.70 20.21
CA MET A 1 7.22 -4.68 18.79
C MET A 1 7.37 -3.27 18.26
N THR A 2 7.86 -3.11 17.03
CA THR A 2 7.97 -1.80 16.39
C THR A 2 6.59 -1.35 15.94
N LYS A 3 6.19 -0.12 16.30
CA LYS A 3 4.92 0.47 15.85
C LYS A 3 5.04 0.94 14.41
N VAL A 4 4.09 0.54 13.58
CA VAL A 4 4.05 0.86 12.15
C VAL A 4 2.69 1.42 11.79
N THR A 5 2.68 2.56 11.10
CA THR A 5 1.48 3.14 10.53
C THR A 5 1.34 2.74 9.06
N VAL A 6 0.18 2.19 8.74
CA VAL A 6 -0.21 1.74 7.39
C VAL A 6 -1.40 2.57 6.93
N ILE A 7 -1.29 3.19 5.76
CA ILE A 7 -2.45 3.81 5.09
C ILE A 7 -3.07 2.80 4.13
N ILE A 8 -4.38 2.65 4.20
CA ILE A 8 -5.16 1.81 3.28
C ILE A 8 -6.04 2.72 2.44
N TYR A 9 -5.94 2.63 1.11
CA TYR A 9 -6.87 3.22 0.16
C TYR A 9 -7.81 2.13 -0.37
N GLU A 10 -9.04 2.08 0.15
CA GLU A 10 -10.06 1.11 -0.24
C GLU A 10 -11.45 1.62 0.19
N SER A 11 -12.47 1.37 -0.63
CA SER A 11 -13.86 1.78 -0.35
C SER A 11 -14.74 0.62 0.10
N ASP A 12 -14.26 -0.62 -0.05
CA ASP A 12 -14.97 -1.84 0.31
C ASP A 12 -14.57 -2.33 1.71
N GLU A 13 -15.49 -2.20 2.66
CA GLU A 13 -15.28 -2.55 4.08
C GLU A 13 -14.87 -4.02 4.26
N ALA A 14 -15.41 -4.95 3.46
CA ALA A 14 -15.05 -6.36 3.58
C ALA A 14 -13.60 -6.60 3.13
N LEU A 15 -13.10 -5.85 2.15
CA LEU A 15 -11.70 -5.92 1.77
C LEU A 15 -10.79 -5.23 2.80
N ILE A 16 -11.21 -4.10 3.36
CA ILE A 16 -10.48 -3.42 4.45
C ILE A 16 -10.26 -4.38 5.62
N GLU A 17 -11.31 -5.06 6.08
CA GLU A 17 -11.22 -6.06 7.15
C GLU A 17 -10.27 -7.20 6.80
N ARG A 18 -10.31 -7.70 5.55
CA ARG A 18 -9.38 -8.73 5.07
C ARG A 18 -7.94 -8.24 5.10
N TYR A 19 -7.67 -7.01 4.66
CA TYR A 19 -6.33 -6.44 4.67
C TYR A 19 -5.80 -6.30 6.09
N ILE A 20 -6.63 -5.79 7.01
CA ILE A 20 -6.29 -5.66 8.43
C ILE A 20 -6.01 -7.02 9.06
N THR A 21 -6.83 -8.03 8.74
CA THR A 21 -6.62 -9.41 9.21
C THR A 21 -5.26 -9.94 8.76
N GLU A 22 -4.90 -9.77 7.48
CA GLU A 22 -3.60 -10.21 6.99
C GLU A 22 -2.42 -9.42 7.59
N LEU A 23 -2.58 -8.11 7.80
CA LEU A 23 -1.57 -7.29 8.48
C LEU A 23 -1.34 -7.72 9.93
N SER A 24 -2.34 -8.33 10.59
CA SER A 24 -2.20 -8.87 11.95
C SER A 24 -1.23 -10.06 12.05
N HIS A 25 -0.93 -10.71 10.92
CA HIS A 25 0.05 -11.80 10.85
C HIS A 25 1.50 -11.31 10.73
N THR A 26 1.73 -10.00 10.66
CA THR A 26 3.07 -9.42 10.68
C THR A 26 3.65 -9.37 12.10
N SER A 27 4.97 -9.19 12.22
CA SER A 27 5.65 -9.03 13.52
C SER A 27 5.57 -7.60 14.08
N PHE A 28 4.85 -6.69 13.41
CA PHE A 28 4.74 -5.28 13.75
C PHE A 28 3.48 -4.98 14.56
N GLU A 29 3.53 -3.91 15.38
CA GLU A 29 2.32 -3.34 15.97
C GLU A 29 1.71 -2.36 14.96
N ILE A 30 0.72 -2.83 14.21
CA ILE A 30 0.12 -2.08 13.09
C ILE A 30 -0.96 -1.11 13.61
N ASN A 31 -0.82 0.17 13.25
CA ASN A 31 -1.86 1.19 13.35
C ASN A 31 -2.34 1.55 11.95
N THR A 32 -3.60 1.26 11.64
CA THR A 32 -4.17 1.54 10.31
C THR A 32 -4.90 2.87 10.27
N ARG A 33 -4.88 3.49 9.09
CA ARG A 33 -5.74 4.62 8.72
C ARG A 33 -6.33 4.33 7.34
N VAL A 34 -7.64 4.39 7.23
CA VAL A 34 -8.37 4.00 6.02
C VAL A 34 -8.88 5.26 5.34
N ALA A 35 -8.43 5.49 4.12
CA ALA A 35 -8.90 6.53 3.24
C ALA A 35 -9.82 5.91 2.18
N HIS A 36 -10.99 6.51 1.99
CA HIS A 36 -11.98 6.04 1.01
C HIS A 36 -11.97 6.90 -0.27
N ASP A 37 -11.16 7.95 -0.30
CA ASP A 37 -11.04 8.90 -1.41
C ASP A 37 -9.61 9.47 -1.48
N LEU A 38 -9.27 10.07 -2.62
CA LEU A 38 -7.90 10.54 -2.89
C LEU A 38 -7.52 11.73 -2.00
N HIS A 39 -8.48 12.55 -1.59
CA HIS A 39 -8.21 13.71 -0.75
C HIS A 39 -7.82 13.28 0.67
N SER A 40 -8.63 12.44 1.31
CA SER A 40 -8.34 11.87 2.64
C SER A 40 -7.05 11.05 2.62
N PHE A 41 -6.79 10.33 1.54
CA PHE A 41 -5.55 9.60 1.34
C PHE A 41 -4.32 10.51 1.39
N LEU A 42 -4.32 11.57 0.59
CA LEU A 42 -3.19 12.52 0.54
C LEU A 42 -3.00 13.26 1.86
N ASP A 43 -4.08 13.57 2.57
CA ASP A 43 -4.02 14.12 3.93
C ASP A 43 -3.33 13.15 4.88
N PHE A 44 -3.71 11.88 4.85
CA PHE A 44 -3.15 10.86 5.72
C PHE A 44 -1.68 10.56 5.44
N ILE A 45 -1.27 10.54 4.16
CA ILE A 45 0.15 10.40 3.80
C ILE A 45 0.98 11.51 4.45
N ARG A 46 0.49 12.76 4.41
CA ARG A 46 1.20 13.94 4.94
C ARG A 46 1.22 13.96 6.47
N GLU A 47 0.08 13.69 7.09
CA GLU A 47 -0.10 13.76 8.54
C GLU A 47 0.64 12.63 9.26
N PHE A 48 0.42 11.37 8.82
CA PHE A 48 0.85 10.21 9.58
C PHE A 48 2.21 9.64 9.18
N LYS A 49 2.78 10.10 8.05
CA LYS A 49 4.10 9.68 7.55
C LYS A 49 4.26 8.15 7.59
N PRO A 50 3.41 7.40 6.86
CA PRO A 50 3.34 5.95 7.01
C PRO A 50 4.63 5.24 6.63
N GLN A 51 4.75 3.98 7.05
CA GLN A 51 5.84 3.09 6.63
C GLN A 51 5.38 2.08 5.57
N LEU A 52 4.08 2.03 5.29
CA LEU A 52 3.49 1.23 4.22
C LEU A 52 2.20 1.89 3.73
N VAL A 53 1.96 1.77 2.43
CA VAL A 53 0.68 2.11 1.82
C VAL A 53 0.12 0.90 1.10
N LEU A 54 -1.14 0.59 1.36
CA LEU A 54 -1.93 -0.37 0.60
C LEU A 54 -2.93 0.39 -0.24
N MET A 55 -3.04 0.09 -1.53
CA MET A 55 -3.98 0.76 -2.43
C MET A 55 -4.70 -0.26 -3.30
N SER A 56 -6.02 -0.17 -3.31
CA SER A 56 -6.86 -0.96 -4.22
C SER A 56 -6.49 -0.68 -5.67
N SER A 57 -6.44 -1.70 -6.51
CA SER A 57 -6.31 -1.54 -7.96
C SER A 57 -7.63 -1.17 -8.62
N ARG A 58 -8.75 -1.27 -7.90
CA ARG A 58 -10.12 -0.96 -8.38
C ARG A 58 -10.38 0.54 -8.46
N ILE A 59 -9.41 1.28 -8.97
CA ILE A 59 -9.45 2.73 -9.17
C ILE A 59 -9.57 2.96 -10.68
N ALA A 60 -10.63 3.67 -11.09
CA ALA A 60 -10.76 4.11 -12.47
C ALA A 60 -9.57 5.01 -12.84
N GLY A 61 -8.86 4.67 -13.91
CA GLY A 61 -7.65 5.39 -14.30
C GLY A 61 -6.48 5.22 -13.32
N LEU A 62 -6.32 4.03 -12.74
CA LEU A 62 -5.22 3.70 -11.81
C LEU A 62 -3.85 4.16 -12.36
N GLY A 63 -3.63 4.02 -13.66
CA GLY A 63 -2.37 4.44 -14.28
C GLY A 63 -2.12 5.94 -14.25
N GLU A 64 -3.13 6.76 -14.57
CA GLU A 64 -3.04 8.20 -14.43
C GLU A 64 -2.88 8.61 -12.96
N VAL A 65 -3.57 7.92 -12.04
CA VAL A 65 -3.46 8.18 -10.59
C VAL A 65 -2.05 7.91 -10.10
N LEU A 66 -1.46 6.75 -10.42
CA LEU A 66 -0.09 6.41 -10.04
C LEU A 66 0.93 7.38 -10.62
N LEU A 67 0.76 7.76 -11.89
CA LEU A 67 1.62 8.75 -12.54
C LEU A 67 1.52 10.12 -11.85
N GLY A 68 0.30 10.58 -11.55
CA GLY A 68 0.03 11.84 -10.87
C GLY A 68 0.59 11.85 -9.44
N LEU A 69 0.42 10.77 -8.69
CA LEU A 69 1.03 10.60 -7.37
C LEU A 69 2.55 10.68 -7.47
N ARG A 70 3.17 9.94 -8.40
CA ARG A 70 4.62 9.96 -8.58
C ARG A 70 5.16 11.34 -8.91
N GLN A 71 4.47 12.11 -9.75
CA GLN A 71 4.94 13.41 -10.24
C GLN A 71 4.67 14.55 -9.26
N ASN A 72 3.47 14.60 -8.66
CA ASN A 72 2.99 15.75 -7.91
C ASN A 72 2.89 15.52 -6.40
N HIS A 73 2.69 14.26 -5.98
CA HIS A 73 2.45 13.89 -4.58
C HIS A 73 3.23 12.62 -4.20
N PRO A 74 4.57 12.64 -4.29
CA PRO A 74 5.37 11.43 -4.15
C PRO A 74 5.16 10.80 -2.77
N ILE A 75 4.78 9.52 -2.78
CA ILE A 75 4.57 8.74 -1.56
C ILE A 75 5.95 8.31 -1.03
N PRO A 76 6.34 8.72 0.19
CA PRO A 76 7.67 8.41 0.73
C PRO A 76 7.80 6.96 1.24
N ALA A 77 6.66 6.26 1.37
CA ALA A 77 6.55 4.89 1.84
C ALA A 77 6.42 3.91 0.65
N PRO A 78 6.80 2.64 0.83
CA PRO A 78 6.50 1.60 -0.16
C PRO A 78 4.98 1.49 -0.37
N LEU A 79 4.58 1.41 -1.64
CA LEU A 79 3.20 1.26 -2.07
C LEU A 79 2.96 -0.17 -2.57
N ILE A 80 2.05 -0.91 -1.93
CA ILE A 80 1.59 -2.21 -2.43
C ILE A 80 0.21 -2.01 -3.04
N LEU A 81 0.06 -2.44 -4.29
CA LEU A 81 -1.24 -2.50 -4.94
C LEU A 81 -1.94 -3.83 -4.63
N ILE A 82 -3.24 -3.78 -4.42
CA ILE A 82 -4.05 -4.97 -4.13
C ILE A 82 -5.22 -5.02 -5.09
N GLY A 83 -5.39 -6.12 -5.80
CA GLY A 83 -6.37 -6.19 -6.88
C GLY A 83 -6.73 -7.60 -7.33
N GLU A 84 -7.68 -7.73 -8.23
CA GLU A 84 -7.94 -9.00 -8.91
C GLU A 84 -6.75 -9.41 -9.78
N LEU A 85 -6.63 -10.68 -10.17
CA LEU A 85 -5.54 -11.11 -11.05
C LEU A 85 -5.69 -10.53 -12.47
N GLU A 86 -5.37 -9.24 -12.65
CA GLU A 86 -5.25 -8.61 -13.95
C GLU A 86 -3.82 -8.83 -14.48
N ARG A 87 -3.65 -8.71 -15.79
CA ARG A 87 -2.60 -9.41 -16.58
C ARG A 87 -1.18 -9.04 -16.12
N GLU A 88 -0.18 -9.82 -16.49
CA GLU A 88 1.25 -9.53 -16.20
C GLU A 88 1.67 -8.10 -16.64
N GLU A 89 1.00 -7.55 -17.64
CA GLU A 89 1.18 -6.17 -18.11
C GLU A 89 0.81 -5.13 -17.05
N ASP A 90 -0.28 -5.33 -16.30
CA ASP A 90 -0.77 -4.41 -15.27
C ASP A 90 0.16 -4.43 -14.05
N PHE A 91 0.69 -5.61 -13.71
CA PHE A 91 1.76 -5.76 -12.72
C PHE A 91 3.02 -4.98 -13.12
N ARG A 92 3.53 -5.20 -14.33
CA ARG A 92 4.76 -4.53 -14.81
C ARG A 92 4.58 -3.02 -14.89
N PHE A 93 3.41 -2.56 -15.33
CA PHE A 93 3.07 -1.15 -15.37
C PHE A 93 3.07 -0.54 -13.95
N SER A 94 2.46 -1.21 -12.99
CA SER A 94 2.38 -0.74 -11.60
C SER A 94 3.76 -0.56 -10.95
N ILE A 95 4.64 -1.56 -11.11
CA ILE A 95 6.01 -1.49 -10.62
C ILE A 95 6.80 -0.37 -11.30
N LYS A 96 6.67 -0.21 -12.63
CA LYS A 96 7.30 0.90 -13.38
C LYS A 96 6.86 2.29 -12.91
N ASN A 97 5.67 2.39 -12.33
CA ASN A 97 5.11 3.65 -11.84
C ASN A 97 5.26 3.85 -10.34
N GLY A 98 6.06 3.03 -9.66
CA GLY A 98 6.51 3.28 -8.29
C GLY A 98 5.84 2.42 -7.22
N ALA A 99 5.01 1.44 -7.60
CA ALA A 99 4.60 0.41 -6.66
C ALA A 99 5.81 -0.45 -6.25
N TYR A 100 5.89 -0.79 -4.97
CA TYR A 100 6.87 -1.73 -4.42
C TYR A 100 6.51 -3.18 -4.79
N ASP A 101 5.24 -3.53 -4.68
CA ASP A 101 4.73 -4.87 -5.00
C ASP A 101 3.24 -4.83 -5.40
N TYR A 102 2.73 -5.96 -5.87
CA TYR A 102 1.33 -6.21 -6.16
C TYR A 102 0.89 -7.52 -5.50
N VAL A 103 -0.24 -7.50 -4.81
CA VAL A 103 -0.85 -8.68 -4.20
C VAL A 103 -2.22 -8.92 -4.82
N SER A 104 -2.43 -10.09 -5.41
CA SER A 104 -3.76 -10.42 -5.93
C SER A 104 -4.71 -10.85 -4.81
N LEU A 105 -6.00 -10.53 -4.93
CA LEU A 105 -7.04 -10.84 -3.94
C LEU A 105 -7.23 -12.35 -3.75
N GLU A 106 -6.95 -13.16 -4.77
CA GLU A 106 -6.93 -14.63 -4.71
C GLU A 106 -5.76 -15.18 -3.89
N LYS A 107 -4.70 -14.37 -3.73
CA LYS A 107 -3.50 -14.70 -2.94
C LYS A 107 -3.27 -13.68 -1.82
N ILE A 108 -4.35 -13.16 -1.23
CA ILE A 108 -4.28 -12.12 -0.20
C ILE A 108 -3.46 -12.54 1.01
N TYR A 109 -3.38 -13.85 1.31
CA TYR A 109 -2.53 -14.42 2.36
C TYR A 109 -1.03 -14.06 2.22
N ARG A 110 -0.58 -13.63 1.03
CA ARG A 110 0.77 -13.14 0.78
C ARG A 110 1.00 -11.71 1.26
N LEU A 111 -0.06 -10.96 1.57
CA LEU A 111 -0.01 -9.56 1.98
C LEU A 111 0.85 -9.40 3.24
N SER A 112 0.75 -10.29 4.21
CA SER A 112 1.56 -10.27 5.43
C SER A 112 3.06 -10.28 5.14
N ASN A 113 3.52 -11.19 4.28
CA ASN A 113 4.92 -11.31 3.89
C ASN A 113 5.37 -10.11 3.04
N SER A 114 4.58 -9.71 2.04
CA SER A 114 4.89 -8.55 1.19
C SER A 114 5.00 -7.25 2.01
N SER A 115 4.05 -7.05 2.93
CA SER A 115 4.03 -5.91 3.87
C SER A 115 5.25 -5.92 4.79
N SER A 116 5.61 -7.07 5.35
CA SER A 116 6.77 -7.17 6.24
C SER A 116 8.06 -6.80 5.52
N ASN A 117 8.28 -7.36 4.33
CA ASN A 117 9.46 -7.04 3.51
C ASN A 117 9.51 -5.56 3.11
N ALA A 118 8.37 -4.98 2.74
CA ALA A 118 8.26 -3.57 2.38
C ALA A 118 8.60 -2.65 3.56
N ILE A 119 8.05 -2.94 4.73
CA ILE A 119 8.28 -2.19 5.97
C ILE A 119 9.76 -2.27 6.37
N ASP A 120 10.33 -3.48 6.43
CA ASP A 120 11.75 -3.67 6.78
C ASP A 120 12.67 -2.92 5.82
N TYR A 121 12.43 -3.04 4.51
CA TYR A 121 13.18 -2.30 3.50
C TYR A 121 13.10 -0.78 3.72
N HIS A 122 11.91 -0.25 4.02
CA HIS A 122 11.70 1.17 4.28
C HIS A 122 12.43 1.63 5.55
N LEU A 123 12.36 0.85 6.63
CA LEU A 123 13.03 1.15 7.90
C LEU A 123 14.57 1.13 7.74
N LEU A 124 15.12 0.13 7.05
CA LEU A 124 16.56 0.01 6.78
C LEU A 124 17.09 1.18 5.94
N LYS A 125 16.34 1.62 4.93
CA LYS A 125 16.72 2.79 4.12
C LYS A 125 16.78 4.08 4.92
N ARG A 126 16.00 4.20 6.00
CA ARG A 126 15.97 5.42 6.83
C ARG A 126 17.10 5.46 7.85
N THR A 127 17.61 4.33 8.32
CA THR A 127 18.78 4.28 9.21
C THR A 127 20.11 4.53 8.50
N GLN A 128 20.15 4.46 7.17
CA GLN A 128 21.35 4.73 6.36
C GLN A 128 21.46 6.18 5.84
N ARG A 129 20.51 7.05 6.20
CA ARG A 129 20.51 8.49 5.86
C ARG A 129 20.72 9.33 7.10
#